data_AF-A0A933B5T4-F1
#
_entry.id   AF-A0A933B5T4-F1
#
_cell.length_a   1.000
_cell.length_b   1.000
_cell.length_c   1.000
_cell.angle_alpha   90.00
_cell.angle_beta   90.00
_cell.angle_gamma   90.00
#
_symmetry.space_group_name_H-M   'P 1'
#
loop_
_entity.id
_entity.type
_entity.pdbx_description
1 polymer ?
#
loop_
_entity_poly.entity_id
_entity_poly.type
_entity_poly.pdbx_seq_one_letter_code
_entity_poly.pdbx_strand_id
1 'polypeptide(L)'
;MEIVKTRDQKRAVEKAVAILKDGGLVIYPTETCYGLGADATNTEAVKKLLEFKGSRGGKAVSVAVSDRKMAERYVEINETARNLYQKFLPGPLTVVSKSKARTDPVLQAGKETLGIRIPDYPLALKIIRRFGKPITSTSANTSGKKTPYCLKDVLKYTTQKRLALIDLFLDAGQLLYNSPSTVVDTTLNEPRILRQGEIKIKASSRNTFISESEEKTQEIAQKISKEHEKMLKSKCLVFALQGELGSGKTQFAKGLAKALGIRDNVVSPTFTIIREYPFKQRIFYHLDTWRLEKGEELLDLGLEKMLKPGNVVAIEWVQKMRSVLVRLAKNKKIQLIWVNIKHLSETKRKISYQN
;
A
#
# COMPACT_ATOMS: atom_id res chain seq x y z
N MET A 1 -8.10 -7.04 37.37
CA MET A 1 -9.05 -7.34 36.28
C MET A 1 -10.39 -6.66 36.56
N GLU A 2 -10.69 -5.55 35.87
CA GLU A 2 -11.99 -4.86 35.94
C GLU A 2 -12.83 -5.16 34.68
N ILE A 3 -14.15 -5.35 34.83
CA ILE A 3 -15.09 -5.46 33.70
C ILE A 3 -16.03 -4.25 33.73
N VAL A 4 -16.06 -3.47 32.66
CA VAL A 4 -16.92 -2.28 32.53
C VAL A 4 -17.89 -2.46 31.38
N LYS A 5 -19.20 -2.34 31.65
CA LYS A 5 -20.24 -2.38 30.62
C LYS A 5 -20.17 -1.14 29.74
N THR A 6 -20.20 -1.31 28.41
CA THR A 6 -20.06 -0.21 27.45
C THR A 6 -21.29 0.71 27.32
N ARG A 7 -22.41 0.35 27.97
CA ARG A 7 -23.60 1.20 28.07
C ARG A 7 -23.28 2.56 28.72
N ASP A 8 -22.34 2.56 29.68
CA ASP A 8 -21.76 3.79 30.22
C ASP A 8 -20.52 4.16 29.42
N GLN A 9 -20.74 4.81 28.27
CA GLN A 9 -19.68 5.21 27.34
C GLN A 9 -18.64 6.11 28.00
N LYS A 10 -19.06 7.02 28.89
CA LYS A 10 -18.15 7.97 29.54
C LYS A 10 -17.18 7.24 30.44
N ARG A 11 -17.70 6.42 31.36
CA ARG A 11 -16.87 5.60 32.27
C ARG A 11 -15.97 4.64 31.49
N ALA A 12 -16.49 3.98 30.45
CA ALA A 12 -15.71 3.06 29.62
C ALA A 12 -14.51 3.77 28.96
N VAL A 13 -14.71 4.97 28.39
CA VAL A 13 -13.64 5.75 27.78
C VAL A 13 -12.63 6.21 28.82
N GLU A 14 -13.07 6.77 29.95
CA GLU A 14 -12.20 7.29 31.01
C GLU A 14 -11.30 6.18 31.58
N LYS A 15 -11.89 5.03 31.91
CA LYS A 15 -11.16 3.86 32.40
C LYS A 15 -10.17 3.32 31.38
N ALA A 16 -10.59 3.13 30.12
CA ALA A 16 -9.70 2.64 29.08
C ALA A 16 -8.51 3.57 28.84
N VAL A 17 -8.73 4.89 28.83
CA VAL A 17 -7.66 5.88 28.66
C VAL A 17 -6.68 5.86 29.83
N ALA A 18 -7.16 5.74 31.07
CA ALA A 18 -6.29 5.63 32.24
C ALA A 18 -5.40 4.38 32.16
N ILE A 19 -6.00 3.22 31.91
CA ILE A 19 -5.25 1.96 31.77
C ILE A 19 -4.22 2.01 30.64
N LEU A 20 -4.57 2.57 29.48
CA LEU A 20 -3.64 2.70 28.36
C LEU A 20 -2.47 3.65 28.68
N LYS A 21 -2.71 4.74 29.42
CA LYS A 21 -1.66 5.66 29.87
C LYS A 21 -0.68 4.98 30.82
N ASP A 22 -1.17 4.08 31.66
CA ASP A 22 -0.38 3.33 32.63
C ASP A 22 0.32 2.11 32.01
N GLY A 23 0.24 1.93 30.68
CA GLY A 23 0.86 0.81 29.96
C GLY A 23 0.17 -0.54 30.21
N GLY A 24 -1.12 -0.50 30.53
CA GLY A 24 -1.97 -1.67 30.70
C GLY A 24 -2.65 -2.14 29.41
N LEU A 25 -3.28 -3.31 29.49
CA LEU A 25 -3.99 -3.96 28.39
C LEU A 25 -5.52 -3.80 28.53
N VAL A 26 -6.15 -3.38 27.43
CA VAL A 26 -7.60 -3.19 27.35
C VAL A 26 -8.18 -4.12 26.30
N ILE A 27 -9.18 -4.92 26.67
CA ILE A 27 -10.05 -5.59 25.71
C ILE A 27 -11.20 -4.67 25.34
N TYR A 28 -11.35 -4.40 24.04
CA TYR A 28 -12.32 -3.42 23.53
C TYR A 28 -13.09 -3.96 22.31
N PRO A 29 -14.36 -3.59 22.14
CA PRO A 29 -15.15 -4.01 20.98
C PRO A 29 -14.75 -3.26 19.70
N THR A 30 -14.87 -3.95 18.57
CA THR A 30 -14.80 -3.36 17.21
C THR A 30 -15.97 -3.88 16.37
N GLU A 31 -16.13 -3.36 15.16
CA GLU A 31 -17.06 -3.90 14.17
C GLU A 31 -16.70 -5.33 13.72
N THR A 32 -15.45 -5.77 13.91
CA THR A 32 -15.02 -7.12 13.49
C THR A 32 -15.07 -8.18 14.59
N CYS A 33 -14.60 -7.83 15.80
CA CYS A 33 -14.48 -8.73 16.95
C CYS A 33 -13.99 -7.93 18.17
N TYR A 34 -13.84 -8.59 19.33
CA TYR A 34 -13.09 -7.99 20.44
C TYR A 34 -11.60 -7.90 20.10
N GLY A 35 -11.05 -6.70 20.24
CA GLY A 35 -9.64 -6.39 20.08
C GLY A 35 -8.89 -6.32 21.40
N LEU A 36 -7.57 -6.47 21.33
CA LEU A 36 -6.64 -6.25 22.45
C LEU A 36 -5.79 -5.00 22.17
N GLY A 37 -5.99 -3.98 23.01
CA GLY A 37 -5.38 -2.67 22.91
C GLY A 37 -4.31 -2.46 23.97
N ALA A 38 -3.15 -2.00 23.52
CA ALA A 38 -2.03 -1.50 24.29
C ALA A 38 -1.54 -0.20 23.64
N ASP A 39 -0.88 0.70 24.38
CA ASP A 39 -0.19 1.85 23.77
C ASP A 39 0.88 1.34 22.79
N ALA A 40 0.67 1.57 21.48
CA ALA A 40 1.58 1.10 20.45
C ALA A 40 2.93 1.84 20.44
N THR A 41 3.08 2.90 21.23
CA THR A 41 4.31 3.67 21.42
C THR A 41 5.06 3.28 22.70
N ASN A 42 4.49 2.40 23.53
CA ASN A 42 5.07 1.96 24.80
C ASN A 42 5.58 0.52 24.68
N THR A 43 6.89 0.33 24.72
CA THR A 43 7.55 -0.98 24.59
C THR A 43 7.11 -1.99 25.64
N GLU A 44 6.93 -1.58 26.90
CA GLU A 44 6.48 -2.50 27.96
C GLU A 44 5.02 -2.93 27.76
N ALA A 45 4.15 -2.02 27.32
CA ALA A 45 2.77 -2.36 26.99
C ALA A 45 2.69 -3.33 25.81
N VAL A 46 3.52 -3.12 24.78
CA VAL A 46 3.63 -4.01 23.62
C VAL A 46 4.18 -5.38 24.01
N LYS A 47 5.16 -5.44 24.92
CA LYS A 47 5.71 -6.69 25.45
C LYS A 47 4.66 -7.50 26.20
N LYS A 48 3.86 -6.88 27.08
CA LYS A 48 2.72 -7.53 27.75
C LYS A 48 1.72 -8.09 26.74
N LEU A 49 1.41 -7.33 25.68
CA LEU A 49 0.52 -7.77 24.62
C LEU A 49 1.07 -9.00 23.88
N LEU A 50 2.36 -9.03 23.56
CA LEU A 50 2.99 -10.18 22.91
C LEU A 50 2.99 -11.42 23.81
N GLU A 51 3.23 -11.24 25.11
CA GLU A 51 3.14 -12.32 26.10
C GLU A 51 1.73 -12.92 26.16
N PHE A 52 0.69 -12.06 26.16
CA PHE A 52 -0.69 -12.50 26.07
C PHE A 52 -0.97 -13.31 24.79
N LYS A 53 -0.51 -12.81 23.63
CA LYS A 53 -0.74 -13.47 22.34
C LYS A 53 0.00 -14.80 22.20
N GLY A 54 1.12 -14.97 22.91
CA GLY A 54 1.93 -16.18 22.86
C GLY A 54 2.62 -16.41 21.52
N SER A 55 3.00 -15.33 20.83
CA SER A 55 3.59 -15.42 19.50
C SER A 55 5.00 -16.03 19.57
N ARG A 56 5.20 -17.20 18.98
CA ARG A 56 6.51 -17.55 18.38
C ARG A 56 6.71 -16.56 17.22
N GLY A 57 7.81 -15.81 17.23
CA GLY A 57 7.99 -14.55 16.48
C GLY A 57 7.59 -14.60 15.01
N GLY A 58 6.99 -13.51 14.51
CA GLY A 58 6.93 -13.26 13.06
C GLY A 58 5.69 -12.55 12.50
N LYS A 59 4.56 -12.43 13.23
CA LYS A 59 3.39 -11.71 12.70
C LYS A 59 3.33 -10.28 13.23
N ALA A 60 3.62 -9.31 12.35
CA ALA A 60 3.46 -7.88 12.66
C ALA A 60 2.01 -7.59 13.11
N VAL A 61 1.88 -6.82 14.18
CA VAL A 61 0.59 -6.40 14.75
C VAL A 61 0.25 -5.02 14.22
N SER A 62 -0.91 -4.88 13.56
CA SER A 62 -1.40 -3.57 13.12
C SER A 62 -1.77 -2.68 14.30
N VAL A 63 -1.89 -1.38 14.06
CA VAL A 63 -2.34 -0.39 15.05
C VAL A 63 -3.63 0.29 14.60
N ALA A 64 -4.46 0.68 15.57
CA ALA A 64 -5.67 1.46 15.37
C ALA A 64 -5.42 2.95 15.67
N VAL A 65 -5.94 3.81 14.80
CA VAL A 65 -5.91 5.29 14.93
C VAL A 65 -7.32 5.86 14.81
N SER A 66 -7.52 7.10 15.26
CA SER A 66 -8.85 7.74 15.27
C SER A 66 -9.30 8.27 13.91
N ASP A 67 -8.34 8.59 13.03
CA ASP A 67 -8.57 9.22 11.74
C ASP A 67 -7.29 9.21 10.88
N ARG A 68 -7.43 9.62 9.61
CA ARG A 68 -6.31 9.73 8.67
C ARG A 68 -5.23 10.70 9.15
N LYS A 69 -5.59 11.82 9.77
CA LYS A 69 -4.62 12.82 10.26
C LYS A 69 -3.73 12.22 11.35
N MET A 70 -4.30 11.40 12.23
CA MET A 70 -3.54 10.62 13.19
C MET A 70 -2.65 9.57 12.50
N ALA A 71 -3.14 8.87 11.47
CA ALA A 71 -2.35 7.90 10.70
C ALA A 71 -1.09 8.52 10.07
N GLU A 72 -1.21 9.72 9.50
CA GLU A 72 -0.10 10.46 8.86
C GLU A 72 1.03 10.79 9.84
N ARG A 73 0.80 10.73 11.16
CA ARG A 73 1.86 10.86 12.16
C ARG A 73 2.77 9.63 12.22
N TYR A 74 2.27 8.44 11.84
CA TYR A 74 2.96 7.16 12.01
C TYR A 74 3.38 6.50 10.69
N VAL A 75 2.74 6.83 9.57
CA VAL A 75 3.06 6.26 8.24
C VAL A 75 3.10 7.32 7.15
N GLU A 76 3.79 7.01 6.05
CA GLU A 76 3.71 7.75 4.78
C GLU A 76 2.49 7.27 3.98
N ILE A 77 1.53 8.17 3.71
CA ILE A 77 0.32 7.85 2.92
C ILE A 77 0.55 8.24 1.46
N ASN A 78 0.82 7.24 0.61
CA ASN A 78 0.85 7.41 -0.84
C ASN A 78 -0.57 7.50 -1.43
N GLU A 79 -0.68 7.65 -2.75
CA GLU A 79 -1.96 7.83 -3.44
C GLU A 79 -2.86 6.59 -3.33
N THR A 80 -2.31 5.39 -3.53
CA THR A 80 -3.03 4.12 -3.37
C THR A 80 -3.61 3.99 -1.96
N ALA A 81 -2.79 4.25 -0.93
CA ALA A 81 -3.25 4.26 0.46
C ALA A 81 -4.34 5.31 0.66
N ARG A 82 -4.16 6.55 0.17
CA ARG A 82 -5.15 7.63 0.31
C ARG A 82 -6.53 7.23 -0.24
N ASN A 83 -6.56 6.60 -1.41
CA ASN A 83 -7.78 6.11 -2.03
C ASN A 83 -8.45 5.01 -1.19
N LEU A 84 -7.65 4.10 -0.61
CA LEU A 84 -8.17 3.07 0.29
C LEU A 84 -8.73 3.66 1.58
N TYR A 85 -8.04 4.64 2.18
CA TYR A 85 -8.52 5.33 3.37
C TYR A 85 -9.84 6.04 3.11
N GLN A 86 -9.95 6.78 2.01
CA GLN A 86 -11.17 7.53 1.68
C GLN A 86 -12.37 6.61 1.41
N LYS A 87 -12.13 5.45 0.80
CA LYS A 87 -13.20 4.56 0.34
C LYS A 87 -13.66 3.54 1.38
N PHE A 88 -12.75 3.08 2.24
CA PHE A 88 -12.97 1.89 3.07
C PHE A 88 -12.67 2.11 4.56
N LEU A 89 -12.22 3.30 4.97
CA LEU A 89 -11.96 3.62 6.38
C LEU A 89 -12.81 4.83 6.83
N PRO A 90 -13.41 4.79 8.04
CA PRO A 90 -13.41 3.71 9.02
C PRO A 90 -14.04 2.41 8.49
N GLY A 91 -13.52 1.25 8.93
CA GLY A 91 -14.05 -0.04 8.50
C GLY A 91 -13.08 -1.22 8.62
N PRO A 92 -13.48 -2.41 8.11
CA PRO A 92 -12.73 -3.65 8.22
C PRO A 92 -11.57 -3.73 7.21
N LEU A 93 -10.76 -2.67 7.11
CA LEU A 93 -9.53 -2.60 6.32
C LEU A 93 -8.32 -2.29 7.21
N THR A 94 -7.21 -2.95 6.92
CA THR A 94 -5.88 -2.58 7.42
C THR A 94 -5.01 -2.21 6.21
N VAL A 95 -4.47 -1.00 6.20
CA VAL A 95 -3.58 -0.51 5.14
C VAL A 95 -2.15 -0.51 5.67
N VAL A 96 -1.29 -1.33 5.08
CA VAL A 96 0.15 -1.37 5.38
C VAL A 96 0.86 -0.34 4.52
N SER A 97 1.60 0.54 5.16
CA SER A 97 2.32 1.64 4.53
C SER A 97 3.72 1.77 5.12
N LYS A 98 4.59 2.55 4.47
CA LYS A 98 5.94 2.80 4.97
C LYS A 98 5.88 3.48 6.33
N SER A 99 6.59 2.93 7.31
CA SER A 99 6.58 3.41 8.68
C SER A 99 7.42 4.68 8.84
N LYS A 100 7.01 5.55 9.77
CA LYS A 100 7.81 6.70 10.25
C LYS A 100 8.59 6.38 11.54
N ALA A 101 8.65 5.11 11.94
CA ALA A 101 9.37 4.63 13.12
C ALA A 101 8.95 5.31 14.45
N ARG A 102 7.65 5.59 14.62
CA ARG A 102 7.09 6.23 15.83
C ARG A 102 6.25 5.31 16.73
N THR A 103 6.22 4.02 16.42
CA THR A 103 5.64 2.98 17.29
C THR A 103 6.75 2.05 17.77
N ASP A 104 6.43 1.08 18.61
CA ASP A 104 7.39 0.05 18.97
C ASP A 104 7.90 -0.70 17.72
N PRO A 105 9.22 -0.97 17.60
CA PRO A 105 9.81 -1.65 16.45
C PRO A 105 9.24 -3.04 16.18
N VAL A 106 8.77 -3.76 17.20
CA VAL A 106 8.24 -5.13 17.03
C VAL A 106 6.91 -5.13 16.26
N LEU A 107 6.20 -4.00 16.26
CA LEU A 107 4.97 -3.80 15.50
C LEU A 107 5.24 -3.49 14.03
N GLN A 108 6.47 -3.12 13.70
CA GLN A 108 6.89 -2.66 12.38
C GLN A 108 7.77 -3.72 11.74
N ALA A 109 7.35 -4.40 10.68
CA ALA A 109 8.10 -5.51 10.09
C ALA A 109 9.56 -5.11 9.75
N GLY A 110 10.51 -5.36 10.67
CA GLY A 110 11.89 -4.87 10.57
C GLY A 110 12.06 -3.35 10.53
N LYS A 111 11.14 -2.55 11.13
CA LYS A 111 11.08 -1.07 11.06
C LYS A 111 10.70 -0.48 9.68
N GLU A 112 10.31 -1.28 8.70
CA GLU A 112 10.05 -0.77 7.34
C GLU A 112 8.60 -0.34 7.13
N THR A 113 7.66 -1.11 7.68
CA THR A 113 6.22 -0.97 7.36
C THR A 113 5.35 -1.09 8.60
N LEU A 114 4.19 -0.44 8.59
CA LEU A 114 3.22 -0.47 9.67
C LEU A 114 1.80 -0.58 9.10
N GLY A 115 1.02 -1.54 9.63
CA GLY A 115 -0.40 -1.68 9.32
C GLY A 115 -1.24 -0.73 10.14
N ILE A 116 -1.99 0.16 9.48
CA ILE A 116 -2.93 1.08 10.12
C ILE A 116 -4.37 0.64 9.88
N ARG A 117 -5.20 0.75 10.91
CA ARG A 117 -6.66 0.61 10.85
C ARG A 117 -7.35 1.82 11.47
N ILE A 118 -8.50 2.19 10.94
CA ILE A 118 -9.45 3.11 11.59
C ILE A 118 -10.72 2.27 11.85
N PRO A 119 -10.94 1.79 13.08
CA PRO A 119 -12.07 0.89 13.35
C PRO A 119 -13.40 1.63 13.20
N ASP A 120 -14.38 1.02 12.55
CA ASP A 120 -15.74 1.56 12.47
C ASP A 120 -16.55 1.19 13.72
N TYR A 121 -16.06 1.60 14.88
CA TYR A 121 -16.73 1.37 16.15
C TYR A 121 -16.66 2.63 17.02
N PRO A 122 -17.80 3.30 17.32
CA PRO A 122 -17.81 4.61 17.97
C PRO A 122 -17.04 4.66 19.30
N LEU A 123 -17.16 3.63 20.15
CA LEU A 123 -16.44 3.58 21.42
C LEU A 123 -14.92 3.48 21.22
N ALA A 124 -14.46 2.65 20.28
CA ALA A 124 -13.05 2.47 19.99
C ALA A 124 -12.44 3.78 19.48
N LEU A 125 -13.12 4.47 18.57
CA LEU A 125 -12.69 5.78 18.07
C LEU A 125 -12.63 6.83 19.18
N LYS A 126 -13.60 6.87 20.11
CA LYS A 126 -13.59 7.77 21.27
C LYS A 126 -12.39 7.50 22.20
N ILE A 127 -12.11 6.23 22.50
CA ILE A 127 -10.95 5.83 23.31
C ILE A 127 -9.66 6.32 22.66
N ILE A 128 -9.44 5.99 21.38
CA ILE A 128 -8.20 6.34 20.66
C ILE A 128 -8.05 7.86 20.57
N ARG A 129 -9.14 8.59 20.25
CA ARG A 129 -9.12 10.05 20.17
C ARG A 129 -8.80 10.70 21.50
N ARG A 130 -9.39 10.22 22.62
CA ARG A 130 -9.15 10.75 23.96
C ARG A 130 -7.77 10.35 24.50
N PHE A 131 -7.27 9.17 24.14
CA PHE A 131 -5.92 8.72 24.47
C PHE A 131 -4.85 9.52 23.71
N GLY A 132 -5.12 9.89 22.46
CA GLY A 132 -4.27 10.76 21.64
C GLY A 132 -3.12 10.05 20.91
N LYS A 133 -2.96 8.74 21.14
CA LYS A 133 -1.93 7.87 20.56
C LYS A 133 -2.56 6.61 19.91
N PRO A 134 -1.86 5.94 18.99
CA PRO A 134 -2.31 4.68 18.41
C PRO A 134 -2.31 3.58 19.47
N ILE A 135 -3.31 2.70 19.39
CA ILE A 135 -3.33 1.46 20.17
C ILE A 135 -3.10 0.27 19.25
N THR A 136 -2.63 -0.85 19.76
CA THR A 136 -2.56 -2.09 18.99
C THR A 136 -3.95 -2.53 18.51
N SER A 137 -4.01 -3.12 17.32
CA SER A 137 -5.21 -3.62 16.67
C SER A 137 -5.00 -5.08 16.30
N THR A 138 -5.31 -5.98 17.23
CA THR A 138 -5.30 -7.44 17.04
C THR A 138 -6.47 -8.05 17.79
N SER A 139 -6.95 -9.21 17.36
CA SER A 139 -8.04 -9.91 18.04
C SER A 139 -7.62 -10.35 19.45
N ALA A 140 -8.55 -10.25 20.40
CA ALA A 140 -8.38 -10.59 21.83
C ALA A 140 -8.41 -12.10 22.10
N ASN A 141 -7.74 -12.88 21.26
CA ASN A 141 -7.56 -14.31 21.40
C ASN A 141 -6.07 -14.66 21.44
N THR A 142 -5.76 -15.77 22.09
CA THR A 142 -4.43 -16.37 21.97
C THR A 142 -4.22 -16.89 20.53
N SER A 143 -2.96 -16.93 20.07
CA SER A 143 -2.65 -17.26 18.68
C SER A 143 -3.27 -18.61 18.25
N GLY A 144 -4.02 -18.60 17.13
CA GLY A 144 -4.66 -19.79 16.56
C GLY A 144 -6.00 -20.20 17.19
N LYS A 145 -6.48 -19.51 18.23
CA LYS A 145 -7.80 -19.78 18.83
C LYS A 145 -8.93 -19.04 18.11
N LYS A 146 -10.18 -19.38 18.44
CA LYS A 146 -11.40 -18.78 17.90
C LYS A 146 -11.40 -17.25 18.05
N THR A 147 -11.89 -16.55 17.03
CA THR A 147 -12.12 -15.09 17.08
C THR A 147 -13.18 -14.76 18.15
N PRO A 148 -12.94 -13.79 19.05
CA PRO A 148 -13.84 -13.51 20.16
C PRO A 148 -14.94 -12.52 19.76
N TYR A 149 -16.21 -12.93 19.87
CA TYR A 149 -17.38 -12.07 19.61
C TYR A 149 -18.15 -11.74 20.90
N CYS A 150 -17.81 -12.37 22.01
CA CYS A 150 -18.24 -11.99 23.36
C CYS A 150 -17.08 -12.20 24.35
N LEU A 151 -17.18 -11.62 25.56
CA LEU A 151 -16.15 -11.83 26.58
C LEU A 151 -16.03 -13.30 27.02
N LYS A 152 -17.12 -14.08 26.94
CA LYS A 152 -17.07 -15.52 27.24
C LYS A 152 -16.13 -16.27 26.30
N ASP A 153 -16.04 -15.87 25.02
CA ASP A 153 -15.07 -16.48 24.08
C ASP A 153 -13.63 -16.19 24.54
N VAL A 154 -13.33 -14.96 24.99
CA VAL A 154 -11.99 -14.59 25.49
C VAL A 154 -11.63 -15.44 26.71
N LEU A 155 -12.53 -15.51 27.69
CA LEU A 155 -12.30 -16.22 28.96
C LEU A 155 -12.15 -17.74 28.75
N LYS A 156 -12.95 -18.33 27.85
CA LYS A 156 -12.95 -19.78 27.60
C LYS A 156 -11.65 -20.29 26.96
N TYR A 157 -11.02 -19.49 26.10
CA TYR A 157 -9.86 -19.92 25.31
C TYR A 157 -8.51 -19.30 25.75
N THR A 158 -8.48 -18.70 26.95
CA THR A 158 -7.30 -18.02 27.50
C THR A 158 -6.98 -18.56 28.89
N THR A 159 -5.69 -18.81 29.16
CA THR A 159 -5.24 -19.31 30.47
C THR A 159 -5.32 -18.22 31.54
N GLN A 160 -5.49 -18.62 32.80
CA GLN A 160 -5.47 -17.72 33.97
C GLN A 160 -4.24 -16.79 33.98
N LYS A 161 -3.03 -17.35 33.72
CA LYS A 161 -1.78 -16.56 33.62
C LYS A 161 -1.87 -15.42 32.60
N ARG A 162 -2.49 -15.66 31.43
CA ARG A 162 -2.64 -14.64 30.39
C ARG A 162 -3.76 -13.66 30.71
N LEU A 163 -4.86 -14.14 31.29
CA LEU A 163 -5.95 -13.26 31.74
C LEU A 163 -5.47 -12.27 32.81
N ALA A 164 -4.52 -12.66 33.66
CA ALA A 164 -3.90 -11.78 34.65
C ALA A 164 -3.12 -10.60 34.03
N LEU A 165 -2.76 -10.66 32.75
CA LEU A 165 -2.14 -9.55 32.02
C LEU A 165 -3.16 -8.49 31.56
N ILE A 166 -4.46 -8.80 31.59
CA ILE A 166 -5.52 -7.90 31.14
C ILE A 166 -6.04 -7.06 32.30
N ASP A 167 -5.91 -5.75 32.18
CA ASP A 167 -6.30 -4.81 33.21
C ASP A 167 -7.80 -4.47 33.14
N LEU A 168 -8.32 -4.33 31.91
CA LEU A 168 -9.70 -3.89 31.66
C LEU A 168 -10.37 -4.66 30.53
N PHE A 169 -11.62 -5.07 30.78
CA PHE A 169 -12.53 -5.63 29.80
C PHE A 169 -13.69 -4.66 29.58
N LEU A 170 -13.85 -4.16 28.37
CA LEU A 170 -15.03 -3.39 27.98
C LEU A 170 -16.09 -4.36 27.44
N ASP A 171 -17.15 -4.59 28.19
CA ASP A 171 -18.20 -5.55 27.85
C ASP A 171 -19.33 -4.89 27.04
N ALA A 172 -19.35 -5.14 25.74
CA ALA A 172 -20.40 -4.74 24.82
C ALA A 172 -21.39 -5.88 24.49
N GLY A 173 -21.36 -6.98 25.25
CA GLY A 173 -22.17 -8.16 24.99
C GLY A 173 -21.69 -8.93 23.75
N GLN A 174 -22.65 -9.49 23.01
CA GLN A 174 -22.43 -10.25 21.79
C GLN A 174 -22.29 -9.29 20.59
N LEU A 175 -21.15 -9.35 19.91
CA LEU A 175 -20.91 -8.65 18.66
C LEU A 175 -21.45 -9.43 17.46
N LEU A 176 -21.70 -8.72 16.36
CA LEU A 176 -22.02 -9.33 15.06
C LEU A 176 -20.82 -10.15 14.55
N TYR A 177 -21.14 -11.25 13.88
CA TYR A 177 -20.14 -12.13 13.27
C TYR A 177 -19.67 -11.55 11.94
N ASN A 178 -18.54 -10.83 11.98
CA ASN A 178 -17.92 -10.25 10.81
C ASN A 178 -16.56 -10.89 10.52
N SER A 179 -16.21 -10.98 9.24
CA SER A 179 -14.90 -11.49 8.84
C SER A 179 -13.77 -10.62 9.40
N PRO A 180 -12.57 -11.17 9.64
CA PRO A 180 -11.39 -10.36 9.95
C PRO A 180 -11.15 -9.29 8.86
N SER A 181 -10.49 -8.19 9.24
CA SER A 181 -10.19 -7.12 8.29
C SER A 181 -9.37 -7.62 7.09
N THR A 182 -9.68 -7.10 5.90
CA THR A 182 -8.79 -7.23 4.74
C THR A 182 -7.50 -6.48 5.06
N VAL A 183 -6.34 -7.06 4.74
CA VAL A 183 -5.03 -6.42 4.92
C VAL A 183 -4.41 -6.19 3.55
N VAL A 184 -4.13 -4.93 3.23
CA VAL A 184 -3.54 -4.52 1.95
C VAL A 184 -2.26 -3.75 2.19
N ASP A 185 -1.19 -4.22 1.56
CA ASP A 185 0.09 -3.56 1.51
C ASP A 185 0.17 -2.65 0.30
N THR A 186 0.37 -1.36 0.57
CA THR A 186 0.48 -0.30 -0.43
C THR A 186 1.89 0.25 -0.54
N THR A 187 2.90 -0.41 0.04
CA THR A 187 4.31 0.07 0.01
C THR A 187 4.91 0.02 -1.39
N LEU A 188 4.44 -0.91 -2.22
CA LEU A 188 4.79 -1.04 -3.63
C LEU A 188 3.77 -0.34 -4.55
N ASN A 189 4.13 -0.16 -5.82
CA ASN A 189 3.26 0.46 -6.83
C ASN A 189 1.92 -0.27 -7.01
N GLU A 190 1.91 -1.61 -6.89
CA GLU A 190 0.69 -2.41 -6.88
C GLU A 190 0.28 -2.77 -5.45
N PRO A 191 -0.97 -2.51 -5.02
CA PRO A 191 -1.43 -2.95 -3.72
C PRO A 191 -1.47 -4.48 -3.66
N ARG A 192 -0.80 -5.06 -2.68
CA ARG A 192 -0.78 -6.51 -2.43
C ARG A 192 -1.75 -6.85 -1.31
N ILE A 193 -2.68 -7.77 -1.58
CA ILE A 193 -3.55 -8.30 -0.53
C ILE A 193 -2.75 -9.32 0.28
N LEU A 194 -2.45 -8.99 1.54
CA LEU A 194 -1.75 -9.88 2.48
C LEU A 194 -2.73 -10.82 3.19
N ARG A 195 -3.98 -10.37 3.38
CA ARG A 195 -5.07 -11.17 3.93
C ARG A 195 -6.39 -10.71 3.32
N GLN A 196 -7.16 -11.66 2.78
CA GLN A 196 -8.51 -11.38 2.29
C GLN A 196 -9.50 -11.44 3.46
N GLY A 197 -10.25 -10.35 3.66
CA GLY A 197 -11.38 -10.25 4.58
C GLY A 197 -12.67 -9.96 3.82
N GLU A 198 -13.61 -9.26 4.48
CA GLU A 198 -14.89 -8.88 3.87
C GLU A 198 -14.71 -7.97 2.63
N ILE A 199 -13.78 -7.02 2.71
CA ILE A 199 -13.56 -6.08 1.60
C ILE A 199 -12.80 -6.79 0.48
N LYS A 200 -13.50 -7.05 -0.62
CA LYS A 200 -12.91 -7.56 -1.87
C LYS A 200 -12.33 -6.39 -2.67
N ILE A 201 -11.06 -6.09 -2.43
CA ILE A 201 -10.33 -5.11 -3.21
C ILE A 201 -9.88 -5.79 -4.49
N LYS A 202 -10.45 -5.41 -5.63
CA LYS A 202 -9.85 -5.77 -6.92
C LYS A 202 -8.55 -4.97 -7.02
N ALA A 203 -7.40 -5.61 -6.80
CA ALA A 203 -6.15 -5.10 -7.35
C ALA A 203 -6.45 -4.78 -8.82
N SER A 204 -6.18 -3.56 -9.28
CA SER A 204 -6.66 -3.01 -10.54
C SER A 204 -6.39 -3.95 -11.74
N SER A 205 -7.31 -4.88 -11.98
CA SER A 205 -7.17 -5.95 -12.96
C SER A 205 -7.50 -5.48 -14.37
N ARG A 206 -7.94 -4.23 -14.53
CA ARG A 206 -8.21 -3.63 -15.85
C ARG A 206 -6.94 -3.35 -16.64
N ASN A 207 -5.81 -3.14 -15.96
CA ASN A 207 -4.58 -2.70 -16.58
C ASN A 207 -3.46 -3.73 -16.44
N THR A 208 -3.80 -5.02 -16.27
CA THR A 208 -2.83 -6.11 -16.17
C THR A 208 -3.02 -7.09 -17.31
N PHE A 209 -1.92 -7.50 -17.92
CA PHE A 209 -1.85 -8.43 -19.03
C PHE A 209 -0.81 -9.51 -18.74
N ILE A 210 -1.04 -10.70 -19.27
CA ILE A 210 -0.02 -11.75 -19.35
C ILE A 210 0.49 -11.78 -20.79
N SER A 211 1.81 -11.72 -20.93
CA SER A 211 2.49 -11.88 -22.20
C SER A 211 3.32 -13.15 -22.15
N GLU A 212 3.18 -13.99 -23.18
CA GLU A 212 3.87 -15.27 -23.31
C GLU A 212 4.90 -15.25 -24.44
N SER A 213 5.08 -14.11 -25.12
CA SER A 213 6.07 -13.94 -26.19
C SER A 213 6.51 -12.47 -26.35
N GLU A 214 7.54 -12.22 -27.16
CA GLU A 214 7.95 -10.85 -27.49
C GLU A 214 6.87 -10.13 -28.31
N GLU A 215 6.25 -10.82 -29.26
CA GLU A 215 5.14 -10.32 -30.08
C GLU A 215 3.96 -9.94 -29.19
N LYS A 216 3.61 -10.77 -28.20
CA LYS A 216 2.52 -10.47 -27.28
C LYS A 216 2.82 -9.23 -26.42
N THR A 217 4.08 -9.05 -26.04
CA THR A 217 4.55 -7.85 -25.33
C THR A 217 4.36 -6.60 -26.20
N GLN A 218 4.70 -6.69 -27.48
CA GLN A 218 4.50 -5.61 -28.44
C GLN A 218 3.01 -5.32 -28.69
N GLU A 219 2.16 -6.34 -28.79
CA GLU A 219 0.70 -6.17 -28.92
C GLU A 219 0.09 -5.46 -27.71
N ILE A 220 0.51 -5.81 -26.49
CA ILE A 220 0.06 -5.16 -25.27
C ILE A 220 0.49 -3.69 -25.25
N ALA A 221 1.73 -3.40 -25.65
CA ALA A 221 2.19 -2.02 -25.78
C ALA A 221 1.38 -1.23 -26.81
N GLN A 222 1.05 -1.82 -27.96
CA GLN A 222 0.17 -1.21 -28.97
C GLN A 222 -1.22 -0.91 -28.41
N LYS A 223 -1.80 -1.86 -27.68
CA LYS A 223 -3.11 -1.69 -27.02
C LYS A 223 -3.08 -0.51 -26.05
N ILE A 224 -2.09 -0.47 -25.16
CA ILE A 224 -1.95 0.62 -24.17
C ILE A 224 -1.70 1.95 -24.88
N SER A 225 -0.87 1.98 -25.93
CA SER A 225 -0.64 3.19 -26.73
C SER A 225 -1.94 3.73 -27.35
N LYS A 226 -2.74 2.84 -27.96
CA LYS A 226 -4.02 3.19 -28.58
C LYS A 226 -5.05 3.71 -27.57
N GLU A 227 -5.08 3.16 -26.35
CA GLU A 227 -5.93 3.65 -25.26
C GLU A 227 -5.63 5.11 -24.89
N HIS A 228 -4.38 5.57 -25.10
CA HIS A 228 -3.93 6.92 -24.77
C HIS A 228 -3.79 7.85 -25.99
N GLU A 229 -3.99 7.35 -27.21
CA GLU A 229 -3.71 8.06 -28.46
C GLU A 229 -4.43 9.43 -28.54
N LYS A 230 -5.68 9.51 -28.05
CA LYS A 230 -6.45 10.77 -28.05
C LYS A 230 -5.75 11.89 -27.28
N MET A 231 -5.00 11.56 -26.24
CA MET A 231 -4.29 12.54 -25.41
C MET A 231 -3.09 13.16 -26.14
N LEU A 232 -2.55 12.50 -27.17
CA LEU A 232 -1.43 13.05 -27.95
C LEU A 232 -1.76 14.37 -28.65
N LYS A 233 -3.04 14.73 -28.80
CA LYS A 233 -3.43 16.03 -29.37
C LYS A 233 -3.02 17.20 -28.48
N SER A 234 -3.03 17.01 -27.16
CA SER A 234 -2.81 18.09 -26.18
C SER A 234 -1.71 17.80 -25.18
N LYS A 235 -1.18 16.57 -25.14
CA LYS A 235 -0.18 16.13 -24.17
C LYS A 235 0.98 15.38 -24.82
N CYS A 236 2.11 15.37 -24.12
CA CYS A 236 3.19 14.41 -24.32
C CYS A 236 2.85 13.12 -23.56
N LEU A 237 2.96 11.96 -24.20
CA LEU A 237 2.80 10.67 -23.52
C LEU A 237 4.17 10.17 -23.07
N VAL A 238 4.33 9.89 -21.78
CA VAL A 238 5.58 9.39 -21.20
C VAL A 238 5.34 7.98 -20.64
N PHE A 239 5.87 6.96 -21.30
CA PHE A 239 5.85 5.58 -20.86
C PHE A 239 7.09 5.29 -20.00
N ALA A 240 6.88 5.21 -18.69
CA ALA A 240 7.93 4.96 -17.72
C ALA A 240 8.04 3.45 -17.43
N LEU A 241 8.97 2.78 -18.11
CA LEU A 241 9.10 1.33 -18.14
C LEU A 241 9.98 0.80 -16.99
N GLN A 242 9.40 -0.04 -16.15
CA GLN A 242 10.04 -0.70 -15.02
C GLN A 242 10.08 -2.21 -15.21
N GLY A 243 11.17 -2.83 -14.78
CA GLY A 243 11.33 -4.27 -14.80
C GLY A 243 12.81 -4.68 -14.79
N GLU A 244 13.07 -5.92 -14.43
CA GLU A 244 14.41 -6.53 -14.36
C GLU A 244 15.07 -6.61 -15.74
N LEU A 245 16.36 -6.97 -15.77
CA LEU A 245 17.09 -7.18 -17.03
C LEU A 245 16.40 -8.30 -17.82
N GLY A 246 16.22 -8.12 -19.12
CA GLY A 246 15.53 -9.11 -19.96
C GLY A 246 14.01 -9.16 -19.79
N SER A 247 13.39 -8.32 -18.94
CA SER A 247 11.93 -8.39 -18.71
C SER A 247 11.07 -8.07 -19.95
N GLY A 248 11.65 -7.46 -20.99
CA GLY A 248 10.96 -7.12 -22.24
C GLY A 248 10.66 -5.62 -22.41
N LYS A 249 11.33 -4.73 -21.67
CA LYS A 249 11.18 -3.27 -21.79
C LYS A 249 11.39 -2.77 -23.23
N THR A 250 12.49 -3.17 -23.87
CA THR A 250 12.76 -2.84 -25.28
C THR A 250 11.70 -3.42 -26.23
N GLN A 251 11.16 -4.60 -25.94
CA GLN A 251 10.06 -5.17 -26.72
C GLN A 251 8.78 -4.34 -26.56
N PHE A 252 8.51 -3.83 -25.35
CA PHE A 252 7.42 -2.90 -25.13
C PHE A 252 7.62 -1.59 -25.93
N ALA A 253 8.84 -1.02 -25.93
CA ALA A 253 9.17 0.17 -26.72
C ALA A 253 9.00 -0.04 -28.25
N LYS A 254 9.41 -1.20 -28.77
CA LYS A 254 9.14 -1.62 -30.15
C LYS A 254 7.64 -1.67 -30.46
N GLY A 255 6.84 -2.18 -29.54
CA GLY A 255 5.38 -2.20 -29.67
C GLY A 255 4.77 -0.79 -29.69
N LEU A 256 5.27 0.14 -28.86
CA LEU A 256 4.88 1.55 -28.94
C LEU A 256 5.20 2.14 -30.31
N ALA A 257 6.40 1.92 -30.83
CA ALA A 257 6.81 2.40 -32.14
C ALA A 257 5.92 1.86 -33.28
N LYS A 258 5.60 0.56 -33.25
CA LYS A 258 4.65 -0.07 -34.18
C LYS A 258 3.27 0.61 -34.13
N ALA A 259 2.76 0.91 -32.93
CA ALA A 259 1.48 1.61 -32.77
C ALA A 259 1.47 3.01 -33.40
N LEU A 260 2.63 3.67 -33.42
CA LEU A 260 2.82 5.00 -34.00
C LEU A 260 3.08 4.97 -35.52
N GLY A 261 3.18 3.78 -36.11
CA GLY A 261 3.47 3.58 -37.54
C GLY A 261 4.94 3.73 -37.91
N ILE A 262 5.86 3.67 -36.93
CA ILE A 262 7.31 3.74 -37.17
C ILE A 262 7.78 2.39 -37.74
N ARG A 263 8.49 2.44 -38.88
CA ARG A 263 9.02 1.26 -39.57
C ARG A 263 10.49 1.00 -39.29
N ASP A 264 11.18 1.95 -38.66
CA ASP A 264 12.58 1.81 -38.30
C ASP A 264 12.80 0.68 -37.30
N ASN A 265 14.00 0.09 -37.34
CA ASN A 265 14.40 -0.90 -36.35
C ASN A 265 14.63 -0.22 -34.99
N VAL A 266 13.65 -0.33 -34.10
CA VAL A 266 13.77 0.18 -32.73
C VAL A 266 14.62 -0.77 -31.91
N VAL A 267 15.75 -0.27 -31.42
CA VAL A 267 16.72 -1.01 -30.61
C VAL A 267 16.96 -0.27 -29.31
N SER A 268 17.39 -0.99 -28.28
CA SER A 268 17.68 -0.36 -26.99
C SER A 268 18.79 0.69 -27.14
N PRO A 269 18.58 1.94 -26.70
CA PRO A 269 19.57 3.00 -26.77
C PRO A 269 20.61 2.88 -25.65
N THR A 270 20.94 1.69 -25.14
CA THR A 270 21.82 1.50 -23.96
C THR A 270 23.16 2.25 -24.03
N PHE A 271 23.74 2.43 -25.23
CA PHE A 271 24.98 3.19 -25.42
C PHE A 271 24.76 4.67 -25.77
N THR A 272 23.69 4.98 -26.48
CA THR A 272 23.38 6.34 -26.95
C THR A 272 22.54 7.13 -25.95
N ILE A 273 22.00 6.44 -24.94
CA ILE A 273 21.05 6.85 -23.92
C ILE A 273 19.70 7.26 -24.50
N ILE A 274 19.68 7.98 -25.62
CA ILE A 274 18.51 8.51 -26.30
C ILE A 274 18.57 8.11 -27.78
N ARG A 275 17.46 7.63 -28.33
CA ARG A 275 17.22 7.51 -29.76
C ARG A 275 15.92 8.19 -30.14
N GLU A 276 15.92 8.79 -31.32
CA GLU A 276 14.80 9.55 -31.86
C GLU A 276 14.25 8.86 -33.09
N TYR A 277 12.94 8.71 -33.12
CA TYR A 277 12.22 8.09 -34.23
C TYR A 277 11.11 9.05 -34.68
N PRO A 278 11.34 9.81 -35.76
CA PRO A 278 10.32 10.68 -36.32
C PRO A 278 9.09 9.89 -36.76
N PHE A 279 7.90 10.39 -36.46
CA PHE A 279 6.65 9.84 -36.96
C PHE A 279 5.66 10.98 -37.22
N LYS A 280 5.13 11.05 -38.44
CA LYS A 280 4.31 12.20 -38.89
C LYS A 280 5.11 13.51 -38.65
N GLN A 281 4.56 14.45 -37.88
CA GLN A 281 5.19 15.72 -37.48
C GLN A 281 5.61 15.71 -36.00
N ARG A 282 5.88 14.52 -35.44
CA ARG A 282 6.16 14.29 -34.01
C ARG A 282 7.37 13.38 -33.87
N ILE A 283 7.87 13.23 -32.65
CA ILE A 283 9.03 12.37 -32.37
C ILE A 283 8.67 11.37 -31.28
N PHE A 284 9.04 10.11 -31.51
CA PHE A 284 9.10 9.08 -30.49
C PHE A 284 10.52 9.02 -29.96
N TYR A 285 10.71 9.38 -28.71
CA TYR A 285 11.99 9.26 -28.02
C TYR A 285 12.02 7.95 -27.26
N HIS A 286 13.05 7.16 -27.46
CA HIS A 286 13.34 5.97 -26.67
C HIS A 286 14.61 6.25 -25.85
N LEU A 287 14.50 6.15 -24.52
CA LEU A 287 15.58 6.39 -23.59
C LEU A 287 15.88 5.14 -22.76
N ASP A 288 17.14 4.92 -22.45
CA ASP A 288 17.62 3.88 -21.53
C ASP A 288 18.48 4.54 -20.43
N THR A 289 17.93 4.62 -19.22
CA THR A 289 18.59 5.30 -18.10
C THR A 289 19.33 4.36 -17.17
N TRP A 290 19.65 3.12 -17.58
CA TRP A 290 20.34 2.14 -16.72
C TRP A 290 21.66 2.67 -16.15
N ARG A 291 22.41 3.43 -16.96
CA ARG A 291 23.73 3.99 -16.60
C ARG A 291 23.66 5.29 -15.80
N LEU A 292 22.49 5.91 -15.68
CA LEU A 292 22.34 7.15 -14.92
C LEU A 292 22.27 6.82 -13.42
N GLU A 293 22.97 7.62 -12.62
CA GLU A 293 22.96 7.45 -11.16
C GLU A 293 21.88 8.31 -10.52
N LYS A 294 21.67 9.52 -11.05
CA LYS A 294 20.74 10.53 -10.51
C LYS A 294 19.71 10.97 -11.54
N GLY A 295 18.55 11.40 -11.04
CA GLY A 295 17.44 11.87 -11.87
C GLY A 295 17.78 13.14 -12.65
N GLU A 296 18.65 13.97 -12.09
CA GLU A 296 19.06 15.26 -12.62
C GLU A 296 19.85 15.13 -13.93
N GLU A 297 20.65 14.06 -14.09
CA GLU A 297 21.40 13.80 -15.34
C GLU A 297 20.47 13.67 -16.55
N LEU A 298 19.25 13.17 -16.34
CA LEU A 298 18.25 13.05 -17.41
C LEU A 298 17.74 14.44 -17.87
N LEU A 299 17.72 15.42 -16.97
CA LEU A 299 17.38 16.81 -17.31
C LEU A 299 18.49 17.46 -18.12
N ASP A 300 19.75 17.21 -17.76
CA ASP A 300 20.93 17.71 -18.47
C ASP A 300 21.00 17.17 -19.91
N LEU A 301 20.52 15.94 -20.12
CA LEU A 301 20.33 15.33 -21.44
C LEU A 301 19.15 15.92 -22.25
N GLY A 302 18.47 16.93 -21.71
CA GLY A 302 17.45 17.69 -22.42
C GLY A 302 16.05 17.08 -22.39
N LEU A 303 15.72 16.22 -21.42
CA LEU A 303 14.39 15.60 -21.30
C LEU A 303 13.26 16.64 -21.41
N GLU A 304 13.38 17.80 -20.78
CA GLU A 304 12.33 18.83 -20.83
C GLU A 304 12.00 19.30 -22.25
N LYS A 305 13.00 19.32 -23.14
CA LYS A 305 12.81 19.70 -24.55
C LYS A 305 12.04 18.62 -25.33
N MET A 306 12.09 17.37 -24.89
CA MET A 306 11.39 16.23 -25.49
C MET A 306 9.91 16.19 -25.09
N LEU A 307 9.59 16.67 -23.88
CA LEU A 307 8.26 16.61 -23.25
C LEU A 307 7.25 17.63 -23.82
N LYS A 308 7.12 17.67 -25.14
CA LYS A 308 6.20 18.54 -25.87
C LYS A 308 4.91 17.81 -26.26
N PRO A 309 3.74 18.49 -26.27
CA PRO A 309 2.50 17.92 -26.79
C PRO A 309 2.68 17.27 -28.16
N GLY A 310 2.15 16.06 -28.33
CA GLY A 310 2.30 15.27 -29.56
C GLY A 310 3.47 14.28 -29.53
N ASN A 311 4.53 14.53 -28.75
CA ASN A 311 5.62 13.58 -28.63
C ASN A 311 5.24 12.39 -27.75
N VAL A 312 5.91 11.26 -28.01
CA VAL A 312 5.87 10.07 -27.16
C VAL A 312 7.28 9.82 -26.65
N VAL A 313 7.42 9.52 -25.36
CA VAL A 313 8.70 9.25 -24.73
C VAL A 313 8.60 7.92 -24.00
N ALA A 314 9.41 6.92 -24.37
CA ALA A 314 9.56 5.68 -23.61
C ALA A 314 10.89 5.73 -22.87
N ILE A 315 10.86 5.54 -21.55
CA ILE A 315 12.06 5.58 -20.72
C ILE A 315 12.19 4.22 -20.03
N GLU A 316 13.28 3.51 -20.30
CA GLU A 316 13.63 2.28 -19.59
C GLU A 316 14.37 2.60 -18.29
N TRP A 317 14.19 1.77 -17.26
CA TRP A 317 14.92 1.84 -15.97
C TRP A 317 14.62 3.09 -15.14
N VAL A 318 13.34 3.46 -15.08
CA VAL A 318 12.86 4.69 -14.41
C VAL A 318 12.89 4.66 -12.88
N GLN A 319 13.37 3.59 -12.23
CA GLN A 319 13.30 3.46 -10.77
C GLN A 319 14.01 4.62 -10.06
N LYS A 320 15.21 4.98 -10.54
CA LYS A 320 16.00 6.11 -10.01
C LYS A 320 15.46 7.47 -10.45
N MET A 321 14.72 7.51 -11.56
CA MET A 321 14.23 8.75 -12.20
C MET A 321 12.84 9.18 -11.69
N ARG A 322 12.26 8.43 -10.74
CA ARG A 322 10.86 8.56 -10.35
C ARG A 322 10.51 9.95 -9.80
N SER A 323 11.35 10.51 -8.93
CA SER A 323 11.13 11.83 -8.34
C SER A 323 11.03 12.92 -9.41
N VAL A 324 11.92 12.88 -10.40
CA VAL A 324 11.98 13.83 -11.51
C VAL A 324 10.76 13.68 -12.43
N LEU A 325 10.41 12.46 -12.83
CA LEU A 325 9.26 12.22 -13.70
C LEU A 325 7.93 12.63 -13.03
N VAL A 326 7.75 12.34 -11.73
CA VAL A 326 6.58 12.77 -10.96
C VAL A 326 6.53 14.30 -10.85
N ARG A 327 7.69 14.95 -10.68
CA ARG A 327 7.78 16.42 -10.64
C ARG A 327 7.36 17.03 -11.98
N LEU A 328 7.88 16.50 -13.09
CA LEU A 328 7.55 16.99 -14.44
C LEU A 328 6.09 16.73 -14.80
N ALA A 329 5.53 15.57 -14.40
CA ALA A 329 4.14 15.22 -14.65
C ALA A 329 3.11 16.12 -13.94
N LYS A 330 3.53 16.99 -12.99
CA LYS A 330 2.65 18.07 -12.46
C LYS A 330 2.23 19.05 -13.56
N ASN A 331 2.99 19.16 -14.64
CA ASN A 331 2.59 19.91 -15.82
C ASN A 331 1.44 19.18 -16.54
N LYS A 332 0.27 19.83 -16.64
CA LYS A 332 -0.94 19.26 -17.27
C LYS A 332 -0.76 18.86 -18.75
N LYS A 333 0.33 19.30 -19.40
CA LYS A 333 0.70 18.92 -20.77
C LYS A 333 1.44 17.57 -20.86
N ILE A 334 1.67 16.88 -19.75
CA ILE A 334 2.31 15.57 -19.73
C ILE A 334 1.30 14.54 -19.21
N GLN A 335 1.24 13.39 -19.87
CA GLN A 335 0.59 12.20 -19.36
C GLN A 335 1.67 11.17 -19.05
N LEU A 336 1.91 10.92 -17.77
CA LEU A 336 2.80 9.85 -17.34
C LEU A 336 2.03 8.53 -17.35
N ILE A 337 2.66 7.46 -17.79
CA ILE A 337 2.11 6.12 -17.86
C ILE A 337 3.19 5.18 -17.31
N TRP A 338 3.03 4.75 -16.07
CA TRP A 338 3.92 3.79 -15.44
C TRP A 338 3.60 2.40 -15.97
N VAL A 339 4.59 1.72 -16.53
CA VAL A 339 4.45 0.34 -17.01
C VAL A 339 5.41 -0.52 -16.20
N ASN A 340 4.89 -1.53 -15.53
CA ASN A 340 5.68 -2.50 -14.79
C ASN A 340 5.65 -3.85 -15.51
N ILE A 341 6.82 -4.39 -15.82
CA ILE A 341 7.01 -5.65 -16.52
C ILE A 341 7.74 -6.61 -15.58
N LYS A 342 7.00 -7.57 -15.04
CA LYS A 342 7.50 -8.57 -14.11
C LYS A 342 7.69 -9.92 -14.79
N HIS A 343 8.89 -10.48 -14.68
CA HIS A 343 9.19 -11.83 -15.15
C HIS A 343 8.41 -12.86 -14.32
N LEU A 344 7.76 -13.84 -14.99
CA LEU A 344 7.07 -14.97 -14.36
C LEU A 344 7.78 -16.30 -14.68
N SER A 345 8.26 -16.45 -15.91
CA SER A 345 9.13 -17.52 -16.40
C SER A 345 9.86 -17.03 -17.66
N GLU A 346 10.78 -17.81 -18.22
CA GLU A 346 11.58 -17.43 -19.41
C GLU A 346 10.75 -16.81 -20.55
N THR A 347 9.55 -17.34 -20.80
CA THR A 347 8.66 -16.84 -21.86
C THR A 347 7.49 -16.01 -21.34
N LYS A 348 7.18 -16.08 -20.04
CA LYS A 348 5.99 -15.43 -19.46
C LYS A 348 6.35 -14.23 -18.62
N ARG A 349 5.62 -13.13 -18.84
CA ARG A 349 5.74 -11.89 -18.08
C ARG A 349 4.38 -11.27 -17.81
N LYS A 350 4.23 -10.68 -16.62
CA LYS A 350 3.08 -9.88 -16.24
C LYS A 350 3.39 -8.43 -16.58
N ILE A 351 2.58 -7.81 -17.42
CA ILE A 351 2.66 -6.39 -17.76
C ILE A 351 1.50 -5.69 -17.07
N SER A 352 1.78 -4.68 -16.27
CA SER A 352 0.75 -3.82 -15.68
C SER A 352 1.02 -2.36 -15.95
N TYR A 353 -0.01 -1.53 -16.02
CA TYR A 353 0.17 -0.09 -16.20
C TYR A 353 -0.78 0.79 -15.38
N GLN A 354 -0.35 2.01 -15.10
CA GLN A 354 -1.15 3.05 -14.41
C GLN A 354 -0.75 4.45 -14.90
N ASN A 355 -1.70 5.38 -14.83
CA ASN A 355 -1.56 6.76 -15.31
C ASN A 355 -1.09 7.74 -14.23
#